data_AF-A0A7X9PCN2-F1
#
_entry.id   AF-A0A7X9PCN2-F1
#
_cell.length_a   1.000
_cell.length_b   1.000
_cell.length_c   1.000
_cell.angle_alpha   90.00
_cell.angle_beta   90.00
_cell.angle_gamma   90.00
#
_symmetry.space_group_name_H-M   'P 1'
#
loop_
_entity.id
_entity.type
_entity.pdbx_description
1 polymer ?
#
loop_
_entity_poly.entity_id
_entity_poly.type
_entity_poly.pdbx_seq_one_letter_code
_entity_poly.pdbx_strand_id
1 'polypeptide(L)'
;LSPDEKEIAYCSYDGIHIMDTDGENDELVVSQNTPVDFINGIGAFLPLPMWSSDGKKLLYHKCIGQVGCSEISDYDIFVYDLDTKTETLLVKGGMYPAWNYYK
;
A
#
# COMPACT_ATOMS: atom_id res chain seq x y z
N LEU A 1 10.02 6.70 -2.92
CA LEU A 1 10.05 8.01 -3.60
C LEU A 1 9.06 7.98 -4.76
N SER A 2 8.32 9.07 -4.95
CA SER A 2 7.56 9.33 -6.17
C SER A 2 8.51 9.41 -7.38
N PRO A 3 8.01 9.26 -8.62
CA PRO A 3 8.85 9.31 -9.82
C PRO A 3 9.54 10.66 -10.04
N ASP A 4 8.98 11.75 -9.49
CA ASP A 4 9.57 13.09 -9.52
C ASP A 4 10.42 13.43 -8.27
N GLU A 5 10.61 12.43 -7.40
CA GLU A 5 11.44 12.50 -6.19
C GLU A 5 11.01 13.57 -5.17
N LYS A 6 9.76 14.04 -5.21
CA LYS A 6 9.26 15.02 -4.22
C LYS A 6 8.60 14.40 -3.01
N GLU A 7 7.99 13.23 -3.18
CA GLU A 7 7.16 12.59 -2.16
C GLU A 7 7.68 11.19 -1.79
N ILE A 8 7.34 10.73 -0.60
CA ILE A 8 7.63 9.39 -0.08
C ILE A 8 6.29 8.74 0.26
N ALA A 9 6.00 7.59 -0.35
CA ALA A 9 4.93 6.71 0.11
C ALA A 9 5.51 5.65 1.05
N TYR A 10 4.89 5.43 2.20
CA TYR A 10 5.35 4.47 3.19
C TYR A 10 4.17 3.87 3.97
N CYS A 11 4.40 2.73 4.61
CA CYS A 11 3.40 2.12 5.49
C CYS A 11 3.62 2.56 6.94
N SER A 12 2.54 2.99 7.59
CA SER A 12 2.41 3.24 9.01
C SER A 12 1.52 2.16 9.65
N TYR A 13 1.26 2.30 10.95
CA TYR A 13 0.38 1.41 11.71
C TYR A 13 -1.06 1.40 11.14
N ASP A 14 -1.57 2.55 10.76
CA ASP A 14 -2.94 2.83 10.34
C ASP A 14 -3.16 2.87 8.82
N GLY A 15 -2.10 2.68 8.02
CA GLY A 15 -2.24 2.58 6.58
C GLY A 15 -1.03 3.02 5.78
N ILE A 16 -1.30 3.42 4.53
CA ILE A 16 -0.31 3.98 3.63
C ILE A 16 -0.38 5.50 3.73
N HIS A 17 0.77 6.10 4.02
CA HIS A 17 0.96 7.54 4.07
C HIS A 17 1.76 8.02 2.88
N ILE A 18 1.56 9.28 2.52
CA ILE A 18 2.42 10.05 1.63
C ILE A 18 2.88 11.29 2.40
N MET A 19 4.17 11.62 2.28
CA MET A 19 4.75 12.85 2.83
C MET A 19 5.75 13.43 1.84
N ASP A 20 6.14 14.70 2.03
CA ASP A 20 7.23 15.31 1.28
C ASP A 20 8.59 14.72 1.68
N THR A 21 9.58 14.85 0.79
CA THR A 21 10.93 14.31 1.02
C THR A 21 11.72 14.99 2.14
N ASP A 22 11.29 16.17 2.59
CA ASP A 22 11.79 16.85 3.79
C ASP A 22 11.10 16.39 5.09
N GLY A 23 10.08 15.54 4.98
CA GLY A 23 9.30 15.01 6.10
C GLY A 23 8.08 15.85 6.49
N GLU A 24 7.75 16.89 5.73
CA GLU A 24 6.52 17.67 5.93
C GLU A 24 5.31 17.06 5.19
N ASN A 25 4.12 17.62 5.44
CA ASN A 25 2.86 17.30 4.73
C ASN A 25 2.48 15.80 4.73
N ASP A 26 2.67 15.12 5.87
CA ASP A 26 2.23 13.75 6.04
C ASP A 26 0.69 13.59 5.98
N GLU A 27 0.22 12.77 5.04
CA GLU A 27 -1.20 12.45 4.79
C GLU A 27 -1.41 10.93 4.74
N LEU A 28 -2.37 10.41 5.52
CA LEU A 28 -2.91 9.06 5.35
C LEU A 28 -3.79 9.00 4.08
N VAL A 29 -3.34 8.26 3.07
CA VAL A 29 -4.07 8.15 1.78
C VAL A 29 -4.84 6.85 1.61
N VAL A 30 -4.41 5.77 2.25
CA VAL A 30 -5.14 4.50 2.28
C VAL A 30 -5.20 4.02 3.72
N SER A 31 -6.39 4.01 4.31
CA SER A 31 -6.59 3.47 5.64
C SER A 31 -6.57 1.94 5.63
N GLN A 32 -5.99 1.37 6.69
CA GLN A 32 -6.06 -0.05 6.97
C GLN A 32 -6.38 -0.27 8.45
N ASN A 33 -7.21 -1.26 8.73
CA ASN A 33 -7.28 -1.78 10.08
C ASN A 33 -6.05 -2.67 10.27
N THR A 34 -5.15 -2.28 11.17
CA THR A 34 -4.01 -3.12 11.53
C THR A 34 -4.55 -4.48 11.97
N PRO A 35 -4.16 -5.59 11.33
CA PRO A 35 -4.61 -6.91 11.76
C PRO A 35 -4.22 -7.13 13.22
N VAL A 36 -5.13 -7.71 14.01
CA VAL A 36 -4.88 -8.04 15.42
C VAL A 36 -3.61 -8.90 15.58
N ASP A 37 -3.32 -9.72 14.57
CA ASP A 37 -2.11 -10.53 14.50
C ASP A 37 -0.81 -9.71 14.41
N PHE A 38 -0.81 -8.55 13.76
CA PHE A 38 0.35 -7.64 13.77
C PHE A 38 0.62 -7.13 15.19
N ILE A 39 -0.44 -6.82 15.95
CA ILE A 39 -0.35 -6.38 17.34
C ILE A 39 0.17 -7.51 18.24
N ASN A 40 -0.20 -8.76 17.92
CA ASN A 40 0.23 -9.95 18.65
C ASN A 40 1.59 -10.52 18.18
N GLY A 41 2.29 -9.86 17.25
CA GLY A 41 3.58 -10.30 16.74
C GLY A 41 3.51 -11.51 15.80
N ILE A 42 2.33 -11.84 15.29
CA ILE A 42 2.09 -12.91 14.33
C ILE A 42 2.09 -12.31 12.92
N GLY A 43 3.26 -12.31 12.27
CA GLY A 43 3.46 -12.49 10.82
C GLY A 43 2.66 -11.68 9.78
N ALA A 44 1.86 -10.67 10.14
CA ALA A 44 1.10 -9.91 9.14
C ALA A 44 2.05 -9.03 8.32
N PHE A 45 1.95 -9.12 6.99
CA PHE A 45 2.74 -8.33 6.08
C PHE A 45 2.04 -7.00 5.80
N LEU A 46 2.75 -5.92 6.07
CA LEU A 46 2.28 -4.57 5.81
C LEU A 46 2.27 -4.29 4.30
N PRO A 47 1.31 -3.47 3.80
CA PRO A 47 1.31 -3.06 2.41
C PRO A 47 2.64 -2.42 2.03
N LEU A 48 3.18 -2.81 0.88
CA LEU A 48 4.33 -2.16 0.28
C LEU A 48 3.86 -1.31 -0.90
N PRO A 49 3.64 0.01 -0.70
CA PRO A 49 3.19 0.89 -1.76
C PRO A 49 4.28 1.12 -2.79
N MET A 50 3.93 1.03 -4.07
CA MET A 50 4.81 1.34 -5.17
C MET A 50 4.16 2.30 -6.17
N TRP A 51 4.88 3.37 -6.49
CA TRP A 51 4.41 4.41 -7.39
C TRP A 51 4.35 3.93 -8.84
N SER A 52 3.26 4.27 -9.53
CA SER A 52 3.24 4.22 -11.00
C SER A 52 4.24 5.21 -11.59
N SER A 53 4.69 4.98 -12.82
CA SER A 53 5.70 5.83 -13.49
C SER A 53 5.26 7.29 -13.66
N ASP A 54 3.95 7.55 -13.68
CA ASP A 54 3.35 8.88 -13.81
C ASP A 54 3.08 9.55 -12.45
N GLY A 55 3.37 8.88 -11.33
CA GLY A 55 3.18 9.42 -9.99
C GLY A 55 1.71 9.57 -9.58
N LYS A 56 0.77 8.98 -10.32
CA LYS A 56 -0.68 9.16 -10.06
C LYS A 56 -1.31 8.02 -9.27
N LYS A 57 -0.61 6.89 -9.13
CA LYS A 57 -1.15 5.67 -8.53
C LYS A 57 -0.16 5.00 -7.60
N LEU A 58 -0.69 4.31 -6.61
CA LEU A 58 0.03 3.37 -5.76
C LEU A 58 -0.47 1.95 -6.00
N LEU A 59 0.45 1.01 -6.19
CA LEU A 59 0.20 -0.43 -6.25
C LEU A 59 0.68 -1.07 -4.96
N TYR A 60 -0.13 -1.92 -4.34
CA TYR A 60 0.21 -2.59 -3.08
C TYR A 60 -0.60 -3.86 -2.91
N HIS A 61 -0.15 -4.72 -1.99
CA HIS A 61 -0.95 -5.81 -1.48
C HIS A 61 -1.60 -5.38 -0.15
N LYS A 62 -2.79 -5.90 0.16
CA LYS A 62 -3.55 -5.56 1.36
C LYS A 62 -4.15 -6.81 1.97
N CYS A 63 -4.01 -6.95 3.28
CA CYS A 63 -4.69 -7.98 4.06
C CYS A 63 -6.21 -7.78 3.99
N ILE A 64 -6.95 -8.79 3.53
CA ILE A 64 -8.43 -8.75 3.42
C ILE A 64 -9.13 -9.63 4.47
N GLY A 65 -8.38 -10.37 5.28
CA GLY A 65 -8.89 -11.21 6.37
C GLY A 65 -9.36 -10.39 7.57
N GLN A 66 -10.45 -10.82 8.21
CA GLN A 66 -10.99 -10.13 9.40
C GLN A 66 -10.21 -10.39 10.69
N VAL A 67 -9.56 -11.56 10.80
CA VAL A 67 -8.93 -12.03 12.05
C VAL A 67 -7.41 -12.16 11.91
N GLY A 68 -6.86 -11.96 10.71
CA GLY A 68 -5.46 -12.19 10.42
C GLY A 68 -5.21 -12.45 8.94
N CYS A 69 -3.95 -12.37 8.53
CA CYS A 69 -3.51 -12.75 7.20
C CYS A 69 -2.19 -13.53 7.31
N SER A 70 -2.28 -14.85 7.17
CA SER A 70 -1.19 -15.79 7.34
C SER A 70 -0.71 -16.42 6.03
N GLU A 71 -1.57 -16.44 5.02
CA GLU A 71 -1.32 -17.05 3.72
C GLU A 71 -1.35 -15.99 2.61
N ILE A 72 -0.67 -16.27 1.48
CA ILE A 72 -0.65 -15.35 0.32
C ILE A 72 -2.06 -15.07 -0.24
N SER A 73 -3.00 -16.00 -0.06
CA SER A 73 -4.40 -15.87 -0.46
C SER A 73 -5.21 -14.93 0.43
N ASP A 74 -4.69 -14.58 1.61
CA ASP A 74 -5.33 -13.63 2.53
C ASP A 74 -5.03 -12.17 2.15
N TYR A 75 -4.19 -11.99 1.12
CA TYR A 75 -3.83 -10.69 0.56
C TYR A 75 -4.35 -10.57 -0.86
N ASP A 76 -4.89 -9.39 -1.18
CA ASP A 76 -5.27 -9.02 -2.53
C ASP A 76 -4.39 -7.87 -3.01
N ILE A 77 -4.23 -7.74 -4.33
CA ILE A 77 -3.47 -6.66 -4.95
C ILE A 77 -4.43 -5.55 -5.37
N PHE A 78 -4.16 -4.34 -4.89
CA PHE A 78 -4.94 -3.14 -5.16
C PHE A 78 -4.11 -2.07 -5.85
N VAL A 79 -4.79 -1.22 -6.59
CA VAL A 79 -4.27 0.06 -7.04
C VAL A 79 -5.10 1.19 -6.43
N TYR A 80 -4.43 2.19 -5.87
CA TYR A 80 -5.04 3.42 -5.41
C TYR A 80 -4.70 4.56 -6.36
N ASP A 81 -5.71 5.26 -6.85
CA ASP A 81 -5.57 6.42 -7.72
C ASP A 81 -5.65 7.71 -6.90
N LEU A 82 -4.59 8.51 -6.94
CA LEU A 82 -4.42 9.70 -6.10
C LEU A 82 -5.29 10.87 -6.55
N ASP A 83 -5.55 10.98 -7.85
CA ASP A 83 -6.37 12.06 -8.42
C ASP A 83 -7.83 11.88 -8.02
N THR A 84 -8.33 10.64 -8.08
CA THR A 84 -9.74 10.30 -7.80
C THR A 84 -9.97 9.86 -6.35
N LYS A 85 -8.90 9.59 -5.61
CA LYS A 85 -8.93 9.04 -4.24
C LYS A 85 -9.71 7.72 -4.16
N THR A 86 -9.53 6.84 -5.16
CA THR A 86 -10.25 5.56 -5.28
C THR A 86 -9.31 4.35 -5.22
N GLU A 87 -9.71 3.33 -4.46
CA GLU A 87 -9.04 2.02 -4.38
C GLU A 87 -9.75 1.04 -5.32
N THR A 88 -9.00 0.34 -6.17
CA THR A 88 -9.50 -0.68 -7.11
C THR A 88 -8.77 -2.01 -6.89
N LEU A 89 -9.55 -3.09 -6.75
CA LEU A 89 -9.02 -4.45 -6.73
C LEU A 89 -8.51 -4.85 -8.13
N LEU A 90 -7.26 -5.30 -8.22
CA LEU A 90 -6.66 -5.78 -9.47
C LEU A 90 -6.56 -7.31 -9.54
N VAL A 91 -6.12 -7.95 -8.45
CA VAL A 91 -5.90 -9.39 -8.40
C VAL A 91 -6.34 -9.93 -7.05
N LYS A 92 -7.09 -11.05 -7.07
CA LYS A 92 -7.40 -11.82 -5.87
C LYS A 92 -6.25 -12.75 -5.52
N GLY A 93 -5.72 -12.68 -4.31
CA GLY A 93 -4.51 -13.39 -3.91
C GLY A 93 -3.25 -12.71 -4.46
N GLY A 94 -2.22 -12.61 -3.62
CA GLY A 94 -0.89 -12.18 -4.06
C GLY A 94 -0.26 -11.11 -3.17
N MET A 95 1.07 -11.01 -3.28
CA MET A 95 1.89 -10.11 -2.48
C MET A 95 3.00 -9.51 -3.33
N TYR A 96 3.58 -8.42 -2.82
CA TYR A 96 4.74 -7.75 -3.41
C TYR A 96 4.58 -7.44 -4.92
N PRO A 97 3.48 -6.77 -5.30
CA PRO A 97 3.24 -6.46 -6.71
C PRO A 97 4.26 -5.45 -7.23
N ALA A 98 4.47 -5.43 -8.56
CA ALA A 98 5.35 -4.47 -9.20
C ALA A 98 4.79 -3.90 -10.50
N TRP A 99 5.11 -2.63 -10.75
CA TRP A 99 4.90 -2.01 -12.05
C TRP A 99 5.98 -2.47 -13.02
N ASN A 100 5.59 -2.74 -14.26
CA ASN A 100 6.56 -2.82 -15.35
C ASN A 100 6.87 -1.40 -15.85
N TYR A 101 8.08 -0.92 -15.60
CA TYR A 101 8.53 0.40 -16.02
C TYR A 101 9.16 0.41 -17.42
N TYR A 102 9.36 -0.77 -18.02
CA TYR A 102 9.90 -0.90 -19.38
C TYR A 102 8.75 -0.96 -20.39
N LYS A 103 8.78 -0.05 -21.37
CA LYS A 103 7.95 -0.09 -22.58
C LYS A 103 8.68 -0.81 -23.71
#